data_AF-A0A1F5YSL3-F1
#
_entry.id   AF-A0A1F5YSL3-F1
#
_cell.length_a   1.000
_cell.length_b   1.000
_cell.length_c   1.000
_cell.angle_alpha   90.00
_cell.angle_beta   90.00
_cell.angle_gamma   90.00
#
_symmetry.space_group_name_H-M   'P 1'
#
loop_
_entity.id
_entity.type
_entity.pdbx_description
1 polymer ?
#
loop_
_entity_poly.entity_id
_entity_poly.type
_entity_poly.pdbx_seq_one_letter_code
_entity_poly.pdbx_strand_id
1 'polypeptide(L)'
;MNKAIKTTIMLPEDELLRAKMAALQENITLSEIIRDALVQRTPRKTETRKKKKDPMRLAGVFKLGVKKGDTFRRKDMYDQYLKRKMGI
;
A
#
# COMPACT_ATOMS: atom_id res chain seq x y z
N MET A 1 3.63 -14.49 -15.04
CA MET A 1 3.69 -15.92 -14.64
C MET A 1 4.01 -16.00 -13.15
N ASN A 2 3.17 -16.64 -12.34
CA ASN A 2 3.48 -16.89 -10.94
C ASN A 2 4.54 -18.00 -10.86
N LYS A 3 5.76 -17.65 -10.49
CA LYS A 3 6.87 -18.61 -10.37
C LYS A 3 6.72 -19.38 -9.05
N ALA A 4 6.35 -20.66 -9.13
CA ALA A 4 6.33 -21.53 -7.95
C ALA A 4 7.76 -21.98 -7.63
N ILE A 5 8.22 -21.71 -6.41
CA ILE A 5 9.54 -22.12 -5.92
C ILE A 5 9.33 -23.32 -5.01
N LYS A 6 9.92 -24.47 -5.36
CA LYS A 6 9.90 -25.67 -4.52
C LYS A 6 11.10 -25.61 -3.58
N THR A 7 10.86 -25.85 -2.30
CA THR A 7 11.91 -25.91 -1.28
C THR A 7 11.69 -27.15 -0.44
N THR A 8 12.78 -27.80 -0.05
CA THR A 8 12.76 -28.94 0.87
C THR A 8 13.40 -28.50 2.18
N ILE A 9 12.72 -28.75 3.28
CA ILE A 9 13.19 -28.44 4.64
C ILE A 9 13.20 -29.71 5.47
N MET A 10 14.18 -29.84 6.35
CA MET A 10 14.26 -30.93 7.31
C MET A 10 13.59 -30.48 8.60
N LEU A 11 12.63 -31.26 9.10
CA LEU A 11 11.88 -30.99 10.32
C LEU A 11 11.86 -32.24 11.21
N PRO A 12 11.75 -32.09 12.54
CA PRO A 12 11.47 -33.20 13.43
C PRO A 12 10.15 -33.91 13.07
N GLU A 13 10.10 -35.22 13.27
CA GLU A 13 8.94 -36.04 12.89
C GLU A 13 7.66 -35.63 13.62
N ASP A 14 7.76 -35.32 14.92
CA ASP A 14 6.63 -34.90 15.74
C ASP A 14 5.98 -33.61 15.22
N GLU A 15 6.79 -32.63 14.80
CA GLU A 15 6.29 -31.36 14.28
C GLU A 15 5.63 -31.54 12.91
N LEU A 16 6.20 -32.41 12.08
CA LEU A 16 5.67 -32.74 10.76
C LEU A 16 4.32 -33.46 10.87
N LEU A 17 4.17 -34.39 11.81
CA LEU A 17 2.91 -35.07 12.09
C LEU A 17 1.83 -34.08 12.54
N ARG A 18 2.15 -33.18 13.47
CA ARG A 18 1.21 -32.14 13.92
C ARG A 18 0.76 -31.24 12.77
N ALA A 19 1.69 -30.81 11.92
CA ALA A 19 1.37 -29.99 10.75
C ALA A 19 0.48 -30.72 9.74
N LYS A 20 0.71 -32.01 9.50
CA LYS A 20 -0.16 -32.84 8.64
C LYS A 20 -1.56 -33.01 9.24
N MET A 21 -1.66 -33.22 10.55
CA MET A 21 -2.96 -33.33 11.22
C MET A 21 -3.76 -32.03 11.10
N ALA A 22 -3.13 -30.87 11.26
CA ALA A 22 -3.75 -29.57 11.02
C ALA A 22 -4.21 -29.42 9.56
N ALA A 23 -3.39 -29.88 8.59
CA ALA A 23 -3.74 -29.88 7.17
C ALA A 23 -5.01 -30.69 6.86
N LEU A 24 -5.12 -31.87 7.47
CA LEU A 24 -6.31 -32.72 7.32
C LEU A 24 -7.55 -32.09 7.95
N GLN A 25 -7.43 -31.45 9.11
CA GLN A 25 -8.56 -30.78 9.78
C GLN A 25 -9.15 -29.64 8.93
N GLU A 26 -8.29 -28.90 8.23
CA GLU A 26 -8.69 -27.77 7.40
C GLU A 26 -8.99 -28.15 5.94
N ASN A 27 -8.86 -29.44 5.56
CA ASN A 27 -9.01 -29.95 4.19
C ASN A 27 -8.11 -29.24 3.15
N ILE A 28 -6.90 -28.86 3.56
CA ILE A 28 -5.93 -28.15 2.72
C ILE A 28 -4.60 -28.90 2.67
N THR A 29 -3.76 -28.54 1.72
CA THR A 29 -2.45 -29.17 1.59
C THR A 29 -1.45 -28.63 2.61
N LEU A 30 -0.46 -29.44 2.97
CA LEU A 30 0.63 -29.02 3.87
C LEU A 30 1.35 -27.76 3.35
N SER A 31 1.54 -27.67 2.04
CA SER A 31 2.17 -26.51 1.39
C SER A 31 1.34 -25.23 1.53
N GLU A 32 0.02 -25.33 1.51
CA GLU A 32 -0.89 -24.20 1.71
C GLU A 32 -0.84 -23.70 3.15
N ILE A 33 -0.89 -24.60 4.14
CA ILE A 33 -0.73 -24.21 5.56
C ILE A 33 0.60 -23.51 5.80
N ILE A 34 1.69 -24.08 5.29
CA ILE A 34 3.02 -23.48 5.46
C ILE A 34 3.03 -22.08 4.82
N ARG A 35 2.43 -21.94 3.63
CA ARG A 35 2.35 -20.66 2.94
C ARG A 35 1.53 -19.63 3.72
N ASP A 36 0.39 -20.01 4.27
CA ASP A 36 -0.48 -19.12 5.03
C ASP A 36 0.18 -18.70 6.35
N ALA A 37 0.80 -19.65 7.05
CA ALA A 37 1.60 -19.37 8.24
C ALA A 37 2.77 -18.41 7.93
N LEU A 38 3.45 -18.60 6.79
CA LEU A 38 4.51 -17.69 6.34
C LEU A 38 3.97 -16.30 6.00
N VAL A 39 2.81 -16.19 5.35
CA VAL A 39 2.18 -14.90 5.04
C VAL A 39 1.78 -14.15 6.31
N GLN A 40 1.25 -14.86 7.32
CA GLN A 40 0.88 -14.27 8.61
C GLN A 40 2.12 -13.81 9.41
N ARG A 41 3.18 -14.61 9.42
CA ARG A 41 4.41 -14.31 10.19
C ARG A 41 5.34 -13.34 9.51
N THR A 42 5.27 -13.20 8.19
CA THR A 42 6.06 -12.20 7.46
C THR A 42 5.35 -10.87 7.62
N PRO A 43 5.86 -9.93 8.45
CA PRO A 43 5.27 -8.60 8.48
C PRO A 43 5.34 -8.07 7.05
N ARG A 44 4.18 -7.70 6.48
CA ARG A 44 4.13 -6.95 5.23
C ARG A 44 4.98 -5.69 5.45
N LYS A 45 6.25 -5.73 5.04
CA LYS A 45 7.13 -4.54 4.94
C LYS A 45 6.57 -3.49 3.97
N THR A 46 5.41 -3.74 3.40
CA THR A 46 4.63 -2.90 2.49
C THR A 46 3.34 -2.35 3.12
N GLU A 47 3.28 -2.16 4.44
CA GLU A 47 2.56 -0.97 4.91
C GLU A 47 3.31 0.25 4.35
N THR A 48 2.91 0.65 3.15
CA THR A 48 3.23 1.96 2.62
C THR A 48 2.92 2.95 3.74
N ARG A 49 3.97 3.57 4.31
CA ARG A 49 3.84 4.71 5.22
C ARG A 49 2.70 5.55 4.66
N LYS A 50 1.54 5.56 5.33
CA LYS A 50 0.45 6.47 4.97
C LYS A 50 1.08 7.84 5.03
N LYS A 51 1.44 8.42 3.87
CA LYS A 51 1.99 9.77 3.79
C LYS A 51 1.00 10.63 4.56
N LYS A 52 1.45 11.22 5.67
CA LYS A 52 0.63 12.16 6.46
C LYS A 52 0.00 13.11 5.46
N LYS A 53 -1.32 13.02 5.28
CA LYS A 53 -2.05 13.96 4.43
C LYS A 53 -1.92 15.30 5.16
N ASP A 54 -1.18 16.23 4.58
CA ASP A 54 -1.06 17.58 5.12
C ASP A 54 -2.47 18.13 5.41
N PRO A 55 -2.78 18.57 6.63
CA PRO A 55 -4.08 19.14 6.96
C PRO A 55 -4.41 20.37 6.11
N MET A 56 -3.38 21.02 5.54
CA MET A 56 -3.51 22.13 4.61
C MET A 56 -4.18 21.73 3.27
N ARG A 57 -4.03 20.47 2.84
CA ARG A 57 -4.76 19.95 1.67
C ARG A 57 -6.24 19.71 1.93
N LEU A 58 -6.63 19.41 3.18
CA LEU A 58 -8.03 19.26 3.58
C LEU A 58 -8.72 20.63 3.69
N ALA A 59 -8.03 21.68 4.14
CA ALA A 59 -8.56 23.05 4.18
C ALA A 59 -8.97 23.59 2.79
N GLY A 60 -8.29 23.14 1.72
CA GLY A 60 -8.67 23.46 0.34
C GLY A 60 -9.95 22.77 -0.14
N VAL A 61 -10.32 21.63 0.44
CA VAL A 61 -11.52 20.86 0.07
C VAL A 61 -12.78 21.44 0.73
N PHE A 62 -12.66 22.00 1.93
CA PHE A 62 -13.79 22.68 2.61
C PHE A 62 -14.17 24.04 1.96
N LYS A 63 -13.37 24.56 1.03
CA LYS A 63 -13.69 25.77 0.24
C LYS A 63 -14.39 25.49 -1.10
N LEU A 64 -14.86 24.27 -1.35
CA LEU A 64 -15.55 23.91 -2.60
C LEU A 64 -17.08 24.01 -2.48
N GLY A 65 -17.55 25.20 -2.14
CA GLY A 65 -18.86 25.74 -2.55
C GLY A 65 -18.75 26.70 -3.74
N VAL A 66 -17.55 26.90 -4.31
CA VAL A 66 -17.31 27.87 -5.38
C VAL A 66 -17.00 27.15 -6.69
N LYS A 67 -17.77 27.50 -7.73
CA LYS A 67 -17.78 26.92 -9.08
C LYS A 67 -16.37 26.70 -9.64
N LYS A 68 -16.14 25.48 -10.12
CA LYS A 68 -14.89 24.93 -10.68
C LYS A 68 -14.48 25.53 -12.05
N GLY A 69 -14.84 26.78 -12.33
CA GLY A 69 -14.65 27.45 -13.63
C GLY A 69 -13.52 28.48 -13.68
N ASP A 70 -13.25 29.20 -12.58
CA ASP A 70 -12.42 30.42 -12.61
C ASP A 70 -11.18 30.37 -11.70
N THR A 71 -10.84 29.19 -11.18
CA THR A 71 -9.77 29.06 -10.19
C THR A 71 -8.44 28.76 -10.88
N PHE A 72 -7.75 29.84 -11.26
CA PHE A 72 -6.35 29.95 -11.67
C PHE A 72 -5.98 29.26 -13.00
N ARG A 73 -6.06 30.00 -14.09
CA ARG A 73 -5.35 29.64 -15.34
C ARG A 73 -3.86 29.86 -15.09
N ARG A 74 -3.00 28.93 -15.55
CA ARG A 74 -1.52 29.07 -15.46
C ARG A 74 -1.00 30.41 -16.01
N LYS A 75 -1.76 31.06 -16.91
CA LYS A 75 -1.47 32.41 -17.42
C LYS A 75 -1.41 33.45 -16.32
N ASP A 76 -2.30 33.40 -15.33
CA ASP A 76 -2.40 34.41 -14.27
C ASP A 76 -1.18 34.38 -13.33
N MET A 77 -0.57 33.21 -13.14
CA MET A 77 0.69 33.06 -12.39
C MET A 77 1.88 33.66 -13.14
N TYR A 78 1.93 33.49 -14.46
CA TYR A 78 2.99 34.06 -15.29
C TYR A 78 2.88 35.59 -15.37
N ASP A 79 1.66 36.13 -15.46
CA ASP A 79 1.44 37.58 -15.49
C ASP A 79 1.80 38.25 -14.16
N GLN A 80 1.53 37.62 -13.01
CA GLN A 80 1.98 38.13 -11.71
C GLN A 80 3.50 38.13 -11.56
N TYR A 81 4.17 37.10 -12.06
CA TYR A 81 5.63 37.04 -12.05
C TYR A 81 6.25 38.10 -12.97
N LEU A 82 5.69 38.29 -14.17
CA LEU A 82 6.14 39.31 -15.11
C LEU A 82 5.91 40.72 -14.58
N LYS A 83 4.75 41.02 -13.98
CA LYS A 83 4.47 42.34 -13.37
C LYS A 83 5.47 42.69 -12.26
N ARG A 84 5.74 41.74 -11.35
CA ARG A 84 6.78 41.92 -10.31
C ARG A 84 8.17 42.17 -10.88
N LYS A 85 8.51 41.56 -12.01
CA LYS A 85 9.82 41.72 -12.64
C LYS A 85 9.96 43.04 -13.40
N MET A 86 8.85 43.58 -13.91
CA MET A 86 8.78 44.84 -14.65
C MET A 86 8.57 46.07 -13.74
N GLY A 87 8.43 45.87 -12.42
CA GLY A 87 8.37 46.97 -11.45
C GLY A 87 7.09 47.80 -11.47
N ILE A 88 5.97 47.19 -11.89
CA ILE A 88 4.61 47.76 -11.81
C ILE A 88 3.79 46.96 -10.79
#